data_AF-A0A915YEC9-F1
#
_entry.id   AF-A0A915YEC9-F1
#
_cell.length_a   1.000
_cell.length_b   1.000
_cell.length_c   1.000
_cell.angle_alpha   90.00
_cell.angle_beta   90.00
_cell.angle_gamma   90.00
#
_symmetry.space_group_name_H-M   'P 1'
#
loop_
_entity.id
_entity.type
_entity.pdbx_description
1 polymer ?
#
loop_
_entity_poly.entity_id
_entity_poly.type
_entity_poly.pdbx_seq_one_letter_code
_entity_poly.pdbx_strand_id
1 'polypeptide(L)'
;MKRTVQSAVVCGTTMTVLNILNQLFFNPKEKFDFEELFECTLIGAGIGATVGVTIDTVEYLSKNDEKSELSLPDKVWNKGDKVWYLDSNVWRKDKYGNTIKYSEYGNRKSDYGWEKDHSKPKSKGGKDHLNNFQPLQWKENLKKSNKYPYKK
;
A
#
# COMPACT_ATOMS: atom_id res chain seq x y z
N MET A 1 60.13 -1.97 -4.07
CA MET A 1 59.12 -1.37 -3.18
C MET A 1 58.43 -0.26 -3.97
N LYS A 2 57.16 -0.43 -4.36
CA LYS A 2 56.40 0.62 -5.06
C LYS A 2 55.17 0.97 -4.23
N ARG A 3 55.08 2.23 -3.81
CA ARG A 3 53.85 2.91 -3.42
C ARG A 3 53.74 4.17 -4.28
N THR A 4 52.53 4.46 -4.76
CA THR A 4 51.81 5.75 -4.58
C THR A 4 50.84 6.05 -5.75
N VAL A 5 49.55 6.04 -5.36
CA VAL A 5 48.29 6.76 -5.72
C VAL A 5 47.69 6.94 -7.13
N GLN A 6 46.37 6.65 -7.15
CA GLN A 6 45.20 7.30 -7.78
C GLN A 6 45.07 7.41 -9.31
N SER A 7 43.98 6.86 -9.88
CA SER A 7 42.79 7.67 -10.27
C SER A 7 41.72 6.85 -11.00
N ALA A 8 40.47 7.09 -10.59
CA ALA A 8 39.22 7.13 -11.37
C ALA A 8 39.05 6.24 -12.62
N VAL A 9 38.16 5.23 -12.50
CA VAL A 9 37.16 4.92 -13.54
C VAL A 9 35.84 4.60 -12.81
N VAL A 10 35.27 5.63 -12.20
CA VAL A 10 33.86 5.69 -11.82
C VAL A 10 33.33 6.92 -12.53
N CYS A 11 32.11 6.84 -13.07
CA CYS A 11 31.33 7.91 -13.69
C CYS A 11 31.24 7.84 -15.23
N GLY A 12 30.05 7.48 -15.72
CA GLY A 12 29.69 7.63 -17.13
C GLY A 12 28.30 7.07 -17.43
N THR A 13 28.06 5.78 -17.20
CA THR A 13 26.83 5.11 -17.67
C THR A 13 25.69 5.10 -16.65
N THR A 14 26.00 5.02 -15.35
CA THR A 14 24.97 4.93 -14.30
C THR A 14 24.20 6.24 -14.10
N MET A 15 24.85 7.39 -14.25
CA MET A 15 24.19 8.70 -14.12
C MET A 15 23.22 8.98 -15.27
N THR A 16 23.52 8.53 -16.48
CA THR A 16 22.63 8.72 -17.64
C THR A 16 21.39 7.84 -17.52
N VAL A 17 21.55 6.59 -17.10
CA VAL A 17 20.41 5.70 -16.82
C VAL A 17 19.57 6.23 -15.67
N LEU A 18 20.18 6.68 -14.57
CA LEU A 18 19.45 7.26 -13.44
C LEU A 18 18.70 8.53 -13.84
N ASN A 19 19.28 9.39 -14.69
CA ASN A 19 18.65 10.63 -15.13
C ASN A 19 17.53 10.37 -16.14
N ILE A 20 17.67 9.39 -17.04
CA ILE A 20 16.60 8.96 -17.96
C ILE A 20 15.45 8.32 -17.16
N LEU A 21 15.74 7.46 -16.19
CA LEU A 21 14.73 6.93 -15.26
C LEU A 21 14.07 8.07 -14.47
N ASN A 22 14.83 9.06 -14.00
CA ASN A 22 14.24 10.19 -13.27
C ASN A 22 13.34 11.07 -14.18
N GLN A 23 13.62 11.16 -15.48
CA GLN A 23 12.76 11.86 -16.45
C GLN A 23 11.52 11.05 -16.85
N LEU A 24 11.63 9.72 -16.95
CA LEU A 24 10.53 8.82 -17.31
C LEU A 24 9.54 8.57 -16.16
N PHE A 25 10.00 8.56 -14.91
CA PHE A 25 9.18 8.20 -13.74
C PHE A 25 8.52 9.39 -13.01
N PHE A 26 8.91 10.65 -13.28
CA PHE A 26 8.36 11.84 -12.59
C PHE A 26 7.34 12.65 -13.41
N ASN A 27 6.95 12.22 -14.62
CA ASN A 27 5.94 12.91 -15.43
C ASN A 27 4.74 11.98 -15.71
N PRO A 28 3.71 11.94 -14.84
CA PRO A 28 2.70 10.88 -14.83
C PRO A 28 1.60 11.04 -15.89
N LYS A 29 1.88 11.67 -17.04
CA LYS A 29 0.84 11.98 -18.05
C LYS A 29 1.05 11.39 -19.43
N GLU A 30 2.16 10.71 -19.72
CA GLU A 30 2.36 10.09 -21.02
C GLU A 30 2.62 8.59 -20.88
N LYS A 31 1.81 7.78 -21.57
CA LYS A 31 2.07 6.35 -21.75
C LYS A 31 3.23 6.24 -22.73
N PHE A 32 4.40 5.84 -22.24
CA PHE A 32 5.54 5.53 -23.09
C PHE A 32 5.40 4.13 -23.68
N ASP A 33 5.55 4.02 -25.00
CA ASP A 33 5.61 2.75 -25.72
C ASP A 33 7.04 2.18 -25.57
N PHE A 34 7.15 0.93 -25.08
CA PHE A 34 8.40 0.34 -24.60
C PHE A 34 9.39 -0.11 -25.71
N GLU A 35 9.05 0.14 -26.97
CA GLU A 35 9.83 -0.32 -28.14
C GLU A 35 11.19 0.42 -28.32
N GLU A 36 11.37 1.63 -27.75
CA GLU A 36 12.53 2.48 -28.07
C GLU A 36 13.78 2.25 -27.17
N LEU A 37 13.68 1.45 -26.10
CA LEU A 37 14.77 1.28 -25.12
C LEU A 37 15.73 0.11 -25.41
N PHE A 38 15.50 -0.67 -26.46
CA PHE A 38 16.25 -1.91 -26.72
C PHE A 38 17.64 -1.73 -27.37
N GLU A 39 17.96 -0.56 -27.93
CA GLU A 39 19.17 -0.39 -28.76
C GLU A 39 20.46 -0.03 -27.97
N CYS A 40 20.36 0.46 -26.73
CA CYS A 40 21.54 1.03 -26.03
C CYS A 40 22.41 0.05 -25.22
N THR A 41 22.03 -1.22 -25.10
CA THR A 41 22.72 -2.18 -24.20
C THR A 41 23.46 -3.28 -24.97
N LEU A 42 24.30 -2.92 -25.93
CA LEU A 42 25.06 -3.91 -26.72
C LEU A 42 26.59 -3.85 -26.60
N ILE A 43 27.16 -2.99 -25.74
CA ILE A 43 28.62 -2.89 -25.62
C ILE A 43 29.06 -2.98 -24.15
N GLY A 44 29.32 -4.21 -23.67
CA GLY A 44 30.27 -4.39 -22.56
C GLY A 44 29.91 -5.37 -21.42
N ALA A 45 28.68 -5.86 -21.30
CA ALA A 45 28.33 -6.85 -20.28
C ALA A 45 27.56 -8.00 -20.93
N GLY A 46 27.92 -9.25 -20.60
CA GLY A 46 27.25 -10.45 -21.11
C GLY A 46 25.74 -10.33 -20.93
N ILE A 47 25.02 -10.44 -22.06
CA ILE A 47 23.60 -10.13 -22.23
C ILE A 47 22.74 -10.78 -21.14
N GLY A 48 23.08 -12.01 -20.71
CA GLY A 48 22.33 -12.75 -19.68
C GLY A 48 22.41 -12.17 -18.26
N ALA A 49 23.53 -11.54 -17.87
CA ALA A 49 23.68 -11.00 -16.51
C ALA A 49 22.96 -9.66 -16.36
N THR A 50 23.03 -8.79 -17.38
CA THR A 50 22.35 -7.49 -17.37
C THR A 50 20.83 -7.65 -17.44
N VAL A 51 20.35 -8.57 -18.28
CA VAL A 51 18.91 -8.89 -18.40
C VAL A 51 18.37 -9.49 -17.11
N GLY A 52 19.13 -10.36 -16.42
CA GLY A 52 18.72 -10.89 -15.11
C GLY A 52 18.55 -9.79 -14.06
N VAL A 53 19.54 -8.90 -13.93
CA VAL A 53 19.49 -7.80 -12.94
C VAL A 53 18.36 -6.80 -13.24
N THR A 54 18.10 -6.49 -14.52
CA THR A 54 17.00 -5.58 -14.89
C THR A 54 15.64 -6.23 -14.70
N ILE A 55 15.46 -7.51 -15.03
CA ILE A 55 14.21 -8.23 -14.78
C ILE A 55 13.94 -8.33 -13.28
N ASP A 56 14.93 -8.71 -12.47
CA ASP A 56 14.79 -8.79 -11.01
C ASP A 56 14.40 -7.44 -10.41
N THR A 57 14.98 -6.35 -10.92
CA THR A 57 14.68 -4.99 -10.46
C THR A 57 13.29 -4.54 -10.91
N VAL A 58 12.90 -4.81 -12.16
CA VAL A 58 11.56 -4.49 -12.69
C VAL A 58 10.47 -5.32 -11.99
N GLU A 59 10.74 -6.60 -11.71
CA GLU A 59 9.85 -7.47 -10.93
C GLU A 59 9.74 -6.98 -9.47
N TYR A 60 10.83 -6.50 -8.87
CA TYR A 60 10.81 -5.91 -7.53
C TYR A 60 10.03 -4.59 -7.48
N LEU A 61 10.22 -3.72 -8.47
CA LEU A 61 9.56 -2.42 -8.54
C LEU A 61 8.07 -2.56 -8.87
N SER A 62 7.70 -3.44 -9.81
CA SER A 62 6.30 -3.76 -10.10
C SER A 62 5.56 -4.35 -8.90
N LYS A 63 6.21 -5.18 -8.07
CA LYS A 63 5.65 -5.68 -6.81
C LYS A 63 5.42 -4.58 -5.76
N ASN A 64 6.12 -3.44 -5.87
CA ASN A 64 6.02 -2.34 -4.92
C ASN A 64 5.02 -1.25 -5.35
N ASP A 65 4.74 -1.08 -6.64
CA ASP A 65 3.76 -0.10 -7.13
C ASP A 65 2.31 -0.45 -6.76
N GLU A 66 1.96 -1.74 -6.69
CA GLU A 66 0.62 -2.20 -6.27
C GLU A 66 0.33 -1.90 -4.79
N LYS A 67 1.36 -1.68 -3.97
CA LYS A 67 1.25 -1.46 -2.52
C LYS A 67 0.96 0.01 -2.14
N SER A 68 0.89 0.92 -3.10
CA SER A 68 0.80 2.37 -2.85
C SER A 68 -0.62 2.87 -2.49
N GLU A 69 -1.68 2.09 -2.78
CA GLU A 69 -3.07 2.47 -2.50
C GLU A 69 -3.73 1.44 -1.58
N LEU A 70 -3.59 1.66 -0.26
CA LEU A 70 -4.28 0.87 0.75
C LEU A 70 -5.79 0.82 0.46
N SER A 71 -6.39 -0.38 0.45
CA SER A 71 -7.81 -0.53 0.12
C SER A 71 -8.71 0.20 1.13
N LEU A 72 -9.95 0.54 0.74
CA LEU A 72 -10.87 1.24 1.65
C LEU A 72 -11.14 0.45 2.95
N PRO A 73 -11.41 -0.88 2.92
CA PRO A 73 -11.50 -1.69 4.13
C PRO A 73 -10.28 -1.56 5.03
N ASP A 74 -9.07 -1.56 4.49
CA ASP A 74 -7.84 -1.52 5.29
C ASP A 74 -7.63 -0.12 5.90
N LYS A 75 -7.95 0.93 5.14
CA LYS A 75 -8.00 2.33 5.64
C LYS A 75 -8.99 2.44 6.81
N VAL A 76 -10.10 1.72 6.77
CA VAL A 76 -11.09 1.68 7.86
C VAL A 76 -10.62 0.81 9.02
N TRP A 77 -10.07 -0.37 8.76
CA TRP A 77 -9.50 -1.28 9.77
C TRP A 77 -8.49 -0.56 10.67
N ASN A 78 -7.61 0.24 10.08
CA ASN A 78 -6.58 0.97 10.79
C ASN A 78 -7.11 2.00 11.80
N LYS A 79 -8.39 2.34 11.76
CA LYS A 79 -9.06 3.20 12.74
C LYS A 79 -9.53 2.47 14.00
N GLY A 80 -9.55 1.15 13.99
CA GLY A 80 -9.88 0.36 15.18
C GLY A 80 -8.77 0.46 16.23
N ASP A 81 -9.14 0.38 17.50
CA ASP A 81 -8.19 0.48 18.61
C ASP A 81 -7.31 -0.77 18.69
N LYS A 82 -6.02 -0.57 18.98
CA LYS A 82 -5.08 -1.67 19.15
C LYS A 82 -5.36 -2.40 20.46
N VAL A 83 -5.16 -3.72 20.46
CA VAL A 83 -5.21 -4.54 21.68
C VAL A 83 -3.78 -4.77 22.16
N TRP A 84 -3.48 -4.38 23.41
CA TRP A 84 -2.10 -4.27 23.90
C TRP A 84 -1.25 -5.56 23.79
N TYR A 85 -1.89 -6.73 23.75
CA TYR A 85 -1.25 -8.06 23.76
C TYR A 85 -1.49 -8.87 22.49
N LEU A 86 -2.17 -8.31 21.48
CA LEU A 86 -2.48 -9.00 20.23
C LEU A 86 -1.89 -8.25 19.04
N ASP A 87 -1.56 -8.97 17.97
CA ASP A 87 -1.11 -8.36 16.71
C ASP A 87 -2.22 -7.46 16.15
N SER A 88 -1.94 -6.16 16.06
CA SER A 88 -2.87 -5.15 15.55
C SER A 88 -3.23 -5.28 14.07
N ASN A 89 -2.47 -6.08 13.31
CA ASN A 89 -2.81 -6.44 11.93
C ASN A 89 -3.90 -7.51 11.86
N VAL A 90 -4.05 -8.30 12.93
CA VAL A 90 -5.02 -9.39 13.01
C VAL A 90 -6.21 -9.01 13.90
N TRP A 91 -5.95 -8.34 15.01
CA TRP A 91 -6.92 -8.07 16.07
C TRP A 91 -6.99 -6.60 16.42
N ARG A 92 -8.21 -6.08 16.51
CA ARG A 92 -8.49 -4.72 16.97
C ARG A 92 -9.77 -4.68 17.79
N LYS A 93 -10.05 -3.53 18.39
CA LYS A 93 -11.34 -3.22 18.99
C LYS A 93 -12.07 -2.17 18.17
N ASP A 94 -13.39 -2.30 18.06
CA ASP A 94 -14.22 -1.21 17.58
C ASP A 94 -14.34 -0.10 18.65
N LYS A 95 -14.97 1.02 18.27
CA LYS A 95 -15.19 2.17 19.14
C LYS A 95 -15.98 1.84 20.43
N TYR A 96 -16.71 0.73 20.45
CA TYR A 96 -17.52 0.29 21.59
C TYR A 96 -16.84 -0.83 22.40
N GLY A 97 -15.56 -1.11 22.12
CA GLY A 97 -14.75 -2.08 22.85
C GLY A 97 -14.94 -3.53 22.41
N ASN A 98 -15.74 -3.81 21.37
CA ASN A 98 -15.91 -5.17 20.87
C ASN A 98 -14.66 -5.58 20.09
N THR A 99 -14.20 -6.81 20.29
CA THR A 99 -13.05 -7.35 19.57
C THR A 99 -13.45 -7.76 18.16
N ILE A 100 -12.64 -7.38 17.18
CA ILE A 100 -12.83 -7.68 15.76
C ILE A 100 -11.55 -8.30 15.20
N LYS A 101 -11.70 -9.18 14.21
CA LYS A 101 -10.59 -9.87 13.56
C LYS A 101 -10.55 -9.51 12.07
N TYR A 102 -9.39 -9.10 11.57
CA TYR A 102 -9.23 -8.58 10.21
C TYR A 102 -9.79 -9.55 9.15
N SER A 103 -9.43 -10.83 9.26
CA SER A 103 -9.87 -11.89 8.33
C SER A 103 -11.38 -12.14 8.30
N GLU A 104 -12.14 -11.60 9.27
CA GLU A 104 -13.58 -11.82 9.42
C GLU A 104 -14.41 -10.66 8.86
N TYR A 105 -13.83 -9.86 7.96
CA TYR A 105 -14.55 -8.77 7.30
C TYR A 105 -15.79 -9.28 6.55
N GLY A 106 -16.96 -8.74 6.87
CA GLY A 106 -18.25 -9.16 6.31
C GLY A 106 -18.79 -10.49 6.84
N ASN A 107 -18.09 -11.18 7.76
CA ASN A 107 -18.53 -12.47 8.28
C ASN A 107 -19.49 -12.32 9.46
N ARG A 108 -20.80 -12.33 9.19
CA ARG A 108 -21.85 -12.30 10.23
C ARG A 108 -22.07 -13.61 10.99
N LYS A 109 -21.29 -14.66 10.73
CA LYS A 109 -21.35 -15.92 11.48
C LYS A 109 -20.25 -16.02 12.55
N SER A 110 -19.23 -15.17 12.46
CA SER A 110 -18.10 -15.13 13.41
C SER A 110 -18.42 -14.21 14.59
N ASP A 111 -17.99 -14.55 15.80
CA ASP A 111 -18.10 -13.63 16.93
C ASP A 111 -17.23 -12.37 16.76
N TYR A 112 -16.19 -12.46 15.95
CA TYR A 112 -15.22 -11.38 15.68
C TYR A 112 -15.42 -10.71 14.31
N GLY A 113 -16.51 -11.03 13.62
CA GLY A 113 -16.81 -10.42 12.33
C GLY A 113 -17.05 -8.92 12.45
N TRP A 114 -16.70 -8.20 11.41
CA TRP A 114 -16.81 -6.75 11.39
C TRP A 114 -17.15 -6.22 10.01
N GLU A 115 -17.68 -5.00 9.98
CA GLU A 115 -18.10 -4.32 8.77
C GLU A 115 -17.68 -2.85 8.83
N LYS A 116 -17.61 -2.24 7.65
CA LYS A 116 -17.50 -0.78 7.53
C LYS A 116 -18.85 -0.15 7.88
N ASP A 117 -18.85 0.75 8.85
CA ASP A 117 -20.04 1.49 9.28
C ASP A 117 -19.82 3.01 9.20
N HIS A 118 -20.91 3.77 9.02
CA HIS A 118 -20.90 5.22 9.13
C HIS A 118 -21.10 5.65 10.59
N SER A 119 -20.12 6.34 11.18
CA SER A 119 -20.24 6.95 12.51
C SER A 119 -21.51 7.79 12.63
N LYS A 120 -21.72 8.70 11.66
CA LYS A 120 -23.00 9.39 11.43
C LYS A 120 -23.70 8.76 10.22
N PRO A 121 -24.89 8.14 10.38
CA PRO A 121 -25.58 7.47 9.27
C PRO A 121 -26.07 8.46 8.21
N LYS A 122 -26.18 7.98 6.96
CA LYS A 122 -26.64 8.80 5.80
C LYS A 122 -28.00 9.43 6.03
N SER A 123 -28.93 8.70 6.65
CA SER A 123 -30.28 9.16 7.01
C SER A 123 -30.30 10.37 7.94
N LYS A 124 -29.18 10.69 8.59
CA LYS A 124 -29.00 11.86 9.45
C LYS A 124 -28.06 12.91 8.85
N GLY A 125 -27.72 12.79 7.56
CA GLY A 125 -26.79 13.69 6.85
C GLY A 125 -25.31 13.31 6.98
N GLY A 126 -25.01 12.03 7.24
CA GLY A 126 -23.65 11.50 7.14
C GLY A 126 -23.18 11.37 5.70
N LYS A 127 -21.90 11.65 5.44
CA LYS A 127 -21.28 11.58 4.10
C LYS A 127 -20.45 10.29 3.92
N ASP A 128 -20.22 9.89 2.68
CA ASP A 128 -19.33 8.78 2.30
C ASP A 128 -17.85 9.21 2.26
N HIS A 129 -17.37 9.81 3.35
CA HIS A 129 -15.96 10.17 3.50
C HIS A 129 -15.28 9.22 4.46
N LEU A 130 -13.98 8.96 4.23
CA LEU A 130 -13.19 8.11 5.10
C LEU A 130 -13.33 8.52 6.57
N ASN A 131 -13.33 9.82 6.88
CA ASN A 131 -13.49 10.36 8.24
C ASN A 131 -14.80 9.96 8.94
N ASN A 132 -15.85 9.66 8.18
CA ASN A 132 -17.12 9.18 8.72
C ASN A 132 -17.20 7.64 8.80
N PHE A 133 -16.22 6.91 8.25
CA PHE A 133 -16.17 5.45 8.37
C PHE A 133 -15.42 5.00 9.62
N GLN A 134 -15.92 3.92 10.21
CA GLN A 134 -15.33 3.21 11.33
C GLN A 134 -15.47 1.69 11.12
N PRO A 135 -14.53 0.88 11.62
CA PRO A 135 -14.72 -0.55 11.72
C PRO A 135 -15.65 -0.83 12.90
N LEU A 136 -16.67 -1.67 12.68
CA LEU A 136 -17.66 -1.97 13.70
C LEU A 136 -17.98 -3.46 13.72
N GLN A 137 -18.05 -4.06 14.92
CA GLN A 137 -18.46 -5.45 15.05
C GLN A 137 -19.89 -5.62 14.51
N TRP A 138 -20.15 -6.69 13.75
CA TRP A 138 -21.38 -6.79 12.94
C TRP A 138 -22.68 -6.83 13.78
N LYS A 139 -22.69 -7.46 14.95
CA LYS A 139 -23.84 -7.48 15.88
C LYS A 139 -24.09 -6.08 16.42
N GLU A 140 -23.01 -5.35 16.73
CA GLU A 140 -23.10 -3.97 17.21
C GLU A 140 -23.57 -3.01 16.11
N ASN A 141 -23.10 -3.21 14.87
CA ASN A 141 -23.59 -2.49 13.69
C ASN A 141 -25.11 -2.67 13.51
N LEU A 142 -25.60 -3.90 13.62
CA LEU A 142 -27.03 -4.21 13.53
C LEU A 142 -27.85 -3.51 14.63
N LYS A 143 -27.34 -3.48 15.87
CA LYS A 143 -27.99 -2.79 17.01
C LYS A 143 -28.01 -1.27 16.86
N LYS A 144 -26.92 -0.71 16.33
CA LYS A 144 -26.77 0.72 16.03
C LYS A 144 -27.75 1.16 14.95
N SER A 145 -27.77 0.45 13.81
CA SER A 145 -28.61 0.80 12.66
C SER A 145 -28.46 2.30 12.32
N ASN A 146 -29.56 3.06 12.26
CA ASN A 146 -29.59 4.50 11.99
C ASN A 146 -29.58 5.39 13.25
N LYS A 147 -29.34 4.84 14.44
CA LYS A 147 -29.34 5.61 15.69
C LYS A 147 -28.14 6.54 15.72
N TYR A 148 -28.38 7.82 16.04
CA TYR A 148 -27.34 8.83 16.19
C TYR A 148 -27.83 9.98 17.10
N PRO A 149 -27.08 10.36 18.15
CA PRO A 149 -25.85 9.72 18.62
C PRO A 149 -26.12 8.30 19.15
N TYR A 150 -25.21 7.37 18.87
CA TYR A 150 -25.24 6.01 19.40
C TYR A 150 -24.16 5.88 20.48
N LYS A 151 -24.47 5.21 21.61
CA LYS A 151 -23.64 4.94 22.81
C LYS A 151 -22.49 5.94 23.07
N LYS A 152 -22.62 6.69 24.17
CA LYS A 152 -21.58 7.64 24.62
C LYS A 152 -20.40 6.90 25.22
#